data_AF-A0A8T5ERQ4-F1
#
_entry.id   AF-A0A8T5ERQ4-F1
#
_cell.length_a   1.000
_cell.length_b   1.000
_cell.length_c   1.000
_cell.angle_alpha   90.00
_cell.angle_beta   90.00
_cell.angle_gamma   90.00
#
_symmetry.space_group_name_H-M   'P 1'
#
loop_
_entity.id
_entity.type
_entity.pdbx_description
1 polymer ?
#
loop_
_entity_poly.entity_id
_entity_poly.type
_entity_poly.pdbx_seq_one_letter_code
_entity_poly.pdbx_strand_id
1 'polypeptide(L)'
;MGYARNHLATIVSGAFAIVLTGLWPPFYDYAPTINFVFIMAVPIMWFMVLTCWLSQKSADYATNHSHAHEVHQKKSLTNTQTVQVEVPKTINLSEIKEIQNELSEELDELKSSVELKDSEIERLNQEILNLKTLVQIESLKSELANLKILSSKRK
;
A
#
# COMPACT_ATOMS: atom_id res chain seq x y z
N MET A 1 8.41 -6.85 -23.48
CA MET A 1 7.45 -6.24 -24.43
C MET A 1 6.48 -5.33 -23.66
N GLY A 2 6.69 -4.01 -23.72
CA GLY A 2 5.75 -2.96 -23.28
C GLY A 2 5.65 -2.72 -21.76
N TYR A 3 6.29 -1.66 -21.28
CA TYR A 3 6.23 -1.11 -19.91
C TYR A 3 4.79 -0.85 -19.37
N ALA A 4 3.78 -0.95 -20.25
CA ALA A 4 2.37 -0.69 -19.96
C ALA A 4 1.48 -1.94 -19.89
N ARG A 5 1.96 -3.17 -20.17
CA ARG A 5 1.06 -4.33 -20.30
C ARG A 5 0.45 -4.83 -18.99
N ASN A 6 1.13 -4.66 -17.84
CA ASN A 6 0.57 -5.08 -16.55
C ASN A 6 -0.28 -3.97 -15.91
N HIS A 7 0.02 -2.70 -16.15
CA HIS A 7 -0.66 -1.56 -15.51
C HIS A 7 -1.86 -0.98 -16.29
N LEU A 8 -2.13 -1.47 -17.51
CA LEU A 8 -3.18 -0.91 -18.38
C LEU A 8 -4.57 -0.90 -17.72
N ALA A 9 -4.91 -1.95 -16.95
CA ALA A 9 -6.20 -2.05 -16.27
C ALA A 9 -6.38 -1.03 -15.13
N THR A 10 -5.30 -0.63 -14.46
CA THR A 10 -5.37 0.41 -13.41
C THR A 10 -5.36 1.80 -14.01
N ILE A 11 -4.62 1.99 -15.11
CA ILE A 11 -4.61 3.27 -15.82
C ILE A 11 -5.98 3.57 -16.43
N VAL A 12 -6.63 2.59 -17.08
CA VAL A 12 -7.96 2.79 -17.69
C VAL A 12 -9.05 3.00 -16.64
N SER A 13 -9.03 2.23 -15.54
CA SER A 13 -10.00 2.39 -14.46
C SER A 13 -9.79 3.69 -13.69
N GLY A 14 -8.53 4.10 -13.47
CA GLY A 14 -8.17 5.37 -12.84
C GLY A 14 -8.57 6.58 -13.68
N ALA A 15 -8.29 6.56 -14.99
CA ALA A 15 -8.73 7.60 -15.91
C ALA A 15 -10.26 7.74 -15.92
N PHE A 16 -10.98 6.62 -15.95
CA PHE A 16 -12.45 6.64 -15.87
C PHE A 16 -12.96 7.18 -14.53
N ALA A 17 -12.34 6.81 -13.40
CA ALA A 17 -12.69 7.34 -12.09
C ALA A 17 -12.46 8.86 -11.99
N ILE A 18 -11.38 9.38 -12.58
CA ILE A 18 -11.10 10.83 -12.65
C ILE A 18 -12.15 11.54 -13.50
N VAL A 19 -12.50 11.02 -14.67
CA VAL A 19 -13.54 11.60 -15.52
C VAL A 19 -14.89 11.62 -14.79
N LEU A 20 -15.26 10.52 -14.12
CA LEU A 20 -16.50 10.43 -13.37
C LEU A 20 -16.54 11.40 -12.18
N THR A 21 -15.41 11.57 -11.50
CA THR A 21 -15.28 12.53 -10.38
C THR A 21 -15.29 13.98 -10.88
N GLY A 22 -14.62 14.27 -11.99
CA GLY A 22 -14.58 15.61 -12.61
C GLY A 22 -15.90 16.01 -13.27
N LEU A 23 -16.72 15.03 -13.66
CA LEU A 23 -18.07 15.26 -14.17
C LEU A 23 -19.08 15.55 -13.04
N TRP A 24 -18.73 15.36 -11.77
CA TRP A 24 -19.67 15.56 -10.67
C TRP A 24 -20.06 17.03 -10.41
N PRO A 25 -19.13 18.01 -10.32
CA PRO A 25 -19.49 19.40 -10.01
C PRO A 25 -20.53 20.02 -10.96
N PRO A 26 -20.47 19.81 -12.30
CA PRO A 26 -21.49 20.30 -13.23
C PRO A 26 -22.89 19.70 -13.03
N PHE A 27 -22.98 18.47 -12.54
CA PHE A 27 -24.25 17.74 -12.35
C PHE A 27 -24.81 17.88 -10.93
N TYR A 28 -24.08 18.54 -10.01
CA TYR A 28 -24.47 18.68 -8.61
C TYR A 28 -25.81 19.39 -8.42
N ASP A 29 -26.08 20.44 -9.20
CA ASP A 29 -27.28 21.28 -9.10
C ASP A 29 -28.40 20.90 -10.10
N TYR A 30 -28.17 19.94 -11.02
CA TYR A 30 -29.12 19.65 -12.10
C TYR A 30 -30.28 18.74 -11.67
N ALA A 31 -30.00 17.72 -10.85
CA ALA A 31 -31.03 16.82 -10.31
C ALA A 31 -30.53 16.05 -9.06
N PRO A 32 -31.30 16.01 -7.96
CA PRO A 32 -30.94 15.26 -6.74
C PRO A 32 -30.71 13.76 -6.98
N THR A 33 -31.45 13.17 -7.93
CA THR A 33 -31.34 11.75 -8.29
C THR A 33 -29.98 11.41 -8.91
N ILE A 34 -29.42 12.31 -9.74
CA ILE A 34 -28.12 12.12 -10.37
C ILE A 34 -27.00 12.27 -9.34
N ASN A 35 -27.12 13.24 -8.43
CA ASN A 35 -26.19 13.47 -7.33
C ASN A 35 -26.03 12.21 -6.44
N PHE A 36 -27.14 11.55 -6.09
CA PHE A 36 -27.14 10.29 -5.34
C PHE A 36 -26.40 9.16 -6.05
N VAL A 37 -26.52 9.06 -7.38
CA VAL A 37 -25.77 8.07 -8.17
C VAL A 37 -24.27 8.37 -8.11
N PHE A 38 -23.86 9.63 -8.25
CA PHE A 38 -22.45 10.01 -8.17
C PHE A 38 -21.85 9.78 -6.78
N ILE A 39 -22.58 10.06 -5.70
CA ILE A 39 -22.08 9.91 -4.33
C ILE A 39 -21.76 8.45 -3.96
N MET A 40 -22.47 7.50 -4.58
CA MET A 40 -22.22 6.07 -4.42
C MET A 40 -21.25 5.54 -5.49
N ALA A 41 -21.35 5.98 -6.73
CA ALA A 41 -20.53 5.48 -7.83
C ALA A 41 -19.05 5.90 -7.73
N VAL A 42 -18.77 7.14 -7.29
CA VAL A 42 -17.40 7.64 -7.14
C VAL A 42 -16.57 6.79 -6.18
N PRO A 43 -17.01 6.50 -4.93
CA PRO A 43 -16.23 5.64 -4.03
C PRO A 43 -16.11 4.20 -4.53
N ILE A 44 -17.14 3.64 -5.18
CA ILE A 44 -17.08 2.29 -5.78
C ILE A 44 -16.02 2.23 -6.89
N MET A 45 -15.94 3.26 -7.74
CA MET A 45 -14.93 3.34 -8.79
C MET A 45 -13.52 3.45 -8.22
N TRP A 46 -13.31 4.28 -7.21
CA TRP A 46 -12.02 4.38 -6.53
C TRP A 46 -11.61 3.09 -5.82
N PHE A 47 -12.58 2.37 -5.24
CA PHE A 47 -12.35 1.05 -4.69
C PHE A 47 -11.92 0.04 -5.76
N MET A 48 -12.58 0.03 -6.93
CA MET A 48 -12.18 -0.83 -8.04
C MET A 48 -10.77 -0.51 -8.55
N VAL A 49 -10.40 0.78 -8.65
CA VAL A 49 -9.03 1.21 -9.01
C VAL A 49 -8.01 0.66 -8.01
N LEU A 50 -8.30 0.74 -6.71
CA LEU A 50 -7.45 0.15 -5.67
C LEU A 50 -7.31 -1.36 -5.84
N THR A 51 -8.41 -2.07 -6.13
CA THR A 51 -8.37 -3.53 -6.33
C THR A 51 -7.58 -3.92 -7.59
N CYS A 52 -7.70 -3.15 -8.68
CA CYS A 52 -6.91 -3.34 -9.89
C CYS A 52 -5.41 -3.09 -9.62
N TRP A 53 -5.09 -2.09 -8.81
CA TRP A 53 -3.72 -1.80 -8.41
C TRP A 53 -3.14 -2.91 -7.53
N LEU A 54 -3.89 -3.37 -6.52
CA LEU A 54 -3.49 -4.50 -5.67
C LEU A 54 -3.27 -5.79 -6.49
N SER A 55 -4.16 -6.06 -7.44
CA SER A 55 -4.05 -7.23 -8.32
C SER A 55 -2.80 -7.20 -9.20
N GLN A 56 -2.33 -6.00 -9.59
CA GLN A 56 -1.11 -5.85 -10.38
C GLN A 56 0.12 -5.94 -9.49
N LYS A 57 0.09 -5.28 -8.34
CA LYS A 57 1.16 -5.34 -7.35
C LYS A 57 1.41 -6.77 -6.86
N SER A 58 0.35 -7.57 -6.70
CA SER A 58 0.47 -8.99 -6.30
C SER A 58 1.01 -9.87 -7.42
N ALA A 59 0.58 -9.65 -8.67
CA ALA A 59 1.13 -10.36 -9.83
C ALA A 59 2.61 -10.05 -10.04
N ASP A 60 3.00 -8.78 -9.92
CA ASP A 60 4.40 -8.37 -10.02
C ASP A 60 5.24 -8.95 -8.87
N TYR A 61 4.71 -9.04 -7.65
CA TYR A 61 5.40 -9.71 -6.54
C TYR A 61 5.58 -11.21 -6.79
N ALA A 62 4.57 -11.90 -7.33
CA ALA A 62 4.67 -13.32 -7.67
C ALA A 62 5.62 -13.61 -8.85
N THR A 63 5.76 -12.68 -9.80
CA THR A 63 6.69 -12.83 -10.94
C THR A 63 8.12 -12.40 -10.62
N ASN A 64 8.35 -11.48 -9.67
CA ASN A 64 9.70 -11.04 -9.29
C ASN A 64 10.49 -12.09 -8.47
N HIS A 65 9.81 -13.04 -7.82
CA HIS A 65 10.48 -14.19 -7.17
C HIS A 65 10.66 -15.39 -8.10
N SER A 66 10.36 -15.24 -9.39
CA SER A 66 10.48 -16.31 -10.38
C SER A 66 11.69 -16.05 -11.26
N HIS A 67 12.88 -16.36 -10.74
CA HIS A 67 14.04 -16.55 -11.60
C HIS A 67 13.76 -17.74 -12.54
N ALA A 68 13.92 -17.47 -13.84
CA ALA A 68 13.97 -18.40 -14.96
C ALA A 68 12.64 -19.08 -15.40
N HIS A 69 11.97 -18.52 -16.41
CA HIS A 69 12.23 -18.81 -17.82
C HIS A 69 11.13 -18.17 -18.68
N GLU A 70 11.42 -17.03 -19.30
CA GLU A 70 10.59 -16.52 -20.38
C GLU A 70 10.77 -17.40 -21.63
N VAL A 71 9.99 -18.47 -21.77
CA VAL A 71 9.67 -18.94 -23.13
C VAL A 71 8.50 -18.08 -23.61
N HIS A 72 8.83 -17.14 -24.47
CA HIS A 72 7.92 -16.41 -25.33
C HIS A 72 6.64 -17.18 -25.65
N GLN A 73 5.53 -16.84 -24.99
CA GLN A 73 4.22 -17.11 -25.56
C GLN A 73 3.51 -15.80 -25.85
N LYS A 74 3.83 -15.28 -27.03
CA LYS A 74 2.94 -14.37 -27.75
C LYS A 74 1.57 -15.05 -27.84
N LYS A 75 0.60 -14.62 -27.02
CA LYS A 75 -0.80 -14.96 -27.24
C LYS A 75 -1.34 -14.11 -28.39
N SER A 76 -0.96 -14.50 -29.61
CA SER A 76 -1.70 -14.20 -30.83
C SER A 76 -2.49 -15.47 -31.14
N LEU A 77 -3.82 -15.34 -31.24
CA LEU A 77 -4.77 -16.22 -31.95
C LEU A 77 -4.37 -17.69 -32.16
N THR A 78 -5.18 -18.62 -31.64
CA THR A 78 -5.89 -19.66 -32.44
C THR A 78 -6.32 -20.84 -31.58
N ASN A 79 -7.58 -21.22 -31.78
CA ASN A 79 -8.22 -22.48 -31.44
C ASN A 79 -7.26 -23.68 -31.63
N THR A 80 -7.09 -24.59 -30.65
CA THR A 80 -6.81 -26.04 -30.83
C THR A 80 -6.26 -26.67 -29.53
N GLN A 81 -6.85 -27.81 -29.24
CA GLN A 81 -6.60 -28.80 -28.19
C GLN A 81 -5.18 -29.43 -28.26
N THR A 82 -4.80 -30.17 -27.20
CA THR A 82 -3.80 -31.28 -27.10
C THR A 82 -2.37 -31.06 -26.54
N VAL A 83 -2.14 -31.59 -25.32
CA VAL A 83 -1.24 -32.72 -24.93
C VAL A 83 0.32 -32.59 -24.96
N GLN A 84 0.94 -32.94 -23.80
CA GLN A 84 2.35 -33.31 -23.42
C GLN A 84 3.39 -32.21 -23.14
N VAL A 85 4.21 -32.44 -22.09
CA VAL A 85 5.69 -32.27 -21.91
C VAL A 85 5.98 -32.44 -20.39
N GLU A 86 6.43 -33.60 -19.90
CA GLU A 86 7.83 -34.11 -19.81
C GLU A 86 8.74 -33.31 -18.84
N VAL A 87 9.06 -33.93 -17.71
CA VAL A 87 10.07 -33.51 -16.71
C VAL A 87 11.43 -34.02 -17.19
N PRO A 88 12.42 -33.15 -17.46
CA PRO A 88 13.65 -33.18 -16.66
C PRO A 88 14.39 -31.83 -16.62
N LYS A 89 14.73 -31.31 -15.42
CA LYS A 89 15.78 -30.28 -15.29
C LYS A 89 16.64 -30.55 -14.06
N THR A 90 17.82 -31.08 -14.33
CA THR A 90 18.97 -31.17 -13.41
C THR A 90 19.17 -29.83 -12.71
N ILE A 91 19.03 -29.82 -11.39
CA ILE A 91 19.20 -28.65 -10.54
C ILE A 91 20.71 -28.36 -10.48
N ASN A 92 21.16 -27.25 -11.06
CA ASN A 92 22.56 -26.85 -11.06
C ASN A 92 22.96 -26.37 -9.64
N LEU A 93 23.86 -27.08 -8.98
CA LEU A 93 24.36 -26.74 -7.63
C LEU A 93 24.95 -25.32 -7.52
N SER A 94 25.40 -24.74 -8.63
CA SER A 94 25.88 -23.35 -8.71
C SER A 94 24.77 -22.32 -8.51
N GLU A 95 23.58 -22.53 -9.05
CA GLU A 95 22.43 -21.63 -8.89
C GLU A 95 21.96 -21.60 -7.43
N ILE A 96 21.96 -22.74 -6.74
CA ILE A 96 21.60 -22.81 -5.32
C ILE A 96 22.57 -22.00 -4.45
N LYS A 97 23.87 -22.03 -4.78
CA LYS A 97 24.89 -21.28 -4.04
C LYS A 97 24.79 -19.78 -4.27
N GLU A 98 24.44 -19.38 -5.48
CA GLU A 98 24.19 -17.98 -5.84
C GLU A 98 22.94 -17.43 -5.12
N ILE A 99 21.83 -18.17 -5.18
CA ILE A 99 20.58 -17.85 -4.48
C ILE A 99 20.82 -17.76 -2.95
N GLN A 100 21.62 -18.67 -2.38
CA GLN A 100 21.95 -18.62 -0.95
C GLN A 100 22.71 -17.33 -0.58
N ASN A 101 23.65 -16.90 -1.43
CA ASN A 101 24.43 -15.70 -1.16
C ASN A 101 23.57 -14.44 -1.26
N GLU A 102 22.68 -14.37 -2.25
CA GLU A 102 21.71 -13.27 -2.42
C GLU A 102 20.72 -13.20 -1.25
N LEU A 103 20.15 -14.33 -0.85
CA LEU A 103 19.29 -14.42 0.35
C LEU A 103 20.01 -13.98 1.63
N SER A 104 21.31 -14.29 1.74
CA SER A 104 22.11 -13.90 2.91
C SER A 104 22.39 -12.40 2.93
N GLU A 105 22.60 -11.79 1.77
CA GLU A 105 22.80 -10.34 1.62
C GLU A 105 21.50 -9.56 1.90
N GLU A 106 20.37 -10.01 1.34
CA GLU A 106 19.05 -9.44 1.64
C GLU A 106 18.68 -9.57 3.12
N LEU A 107 19.05 -10.69 3.76
CA LEU A 107 18.78 -10.90 5.18
C LEU A 107 19.58 -9.93 6.07
N ASP A 108 20.84 -9.68 5.73
CA ASP A 108 21.68 -8.71 6.43
C ASP A 108 21.19 -7.27 6.21
N GLU A 109 20.76 -6.91 5.00
CA GLU A 109 20.16 -5.60 4.71
C GLU A 109 18.86 -5.40 5.48
N LEU A 110 17.97 -6.41 5.46
CA LEU A 110 16.70 -6.36 6.18
C LEU A 110 16.92 -6.26 7.69
N LYS A 111 17.90 -7.00 8.23
CA LYS A 111 18.28 -6.92 9.65
C LYS A 111 18.78 -5.53 10.01
N SER A 112 19.60 -4.90 9.18
CA SER A 112 20.07 -3.52 9.41
C SER A 112 18.91 -2.52 9.37
N SER A 113 17.97 -2.67 8.43
CA SER A 113 16.79 -1.82 8.34
C SER A 113 15.88 -1.93 9.57
N VAL A 114 15.72 -3.14 10.10
CA VAL A 114 14.96 -3.40 11.34
C VAL A 114 15.64 -2.74 12.54
N GLU A 115 16.96 -2.89 12.69
CA GLU A 115 17.72 -2.30 13.80
C GLU A 115 17.64 -0.77 13.83
N LEU A 116 17.69 -0.13 12.65
CA LEU A 116 17.48 1.32 12.51
C LEU A 116 16.05 1.73 12.90
N LYS A 117 15.04 0.96 12.48
CA LYS A 117 13.64 1.22 12.83
C LYS A 117 13.36 1.03 14.31
N ASP A 118 13.95 0.03 14.96
CA ASP A 118 13.83 -0.18 16.40
C ASP A 118 14.40 1.00 17.19
N SER A 119 15.56 1.53 16.75
CA SER A 119 16.15 2.74 17.34
C SER A 119 15.23 3.96 17.20
N GLU A 120 14.54 4.11 16.07
CA GLU A 120 13.58 5.20 15.85
C GLU A 120 12.30 5.03 16.70
N ILE A 121 11.81 3.81 16.87
CA ILE A 121 10.68 3.49 17.74
C ILE A 121 11.01 3.89 19.19
N GLU A 122 12.21 3.57 19.67
CA GLU A 122 12.62 3.93 21.04
C GLU A 122 12.70 5.46 21.23
N ARG A 123 13.28 6.17 20.26
CA ARG A 123 13.32 7.65 20.26
C ARG A 123 11.91 8.26 20.32
N LEU A 124 11.00 7.77 19.46
CA LEU A 124 9.61 8.27 19.41
C LEU A 124 8.85 7.96 20.70
N ASN A 125 9.07 6.80 21.30
CA ASN A 125 8.44 6.43 22.58
C ASN A 125 8.89 7.37 23.72
N GLN A 126 10.17 7.73 23.74
CA GLN A 126 10.71 8.70 24.70
C GLN A 126 10.10 10.10 24.50
N GLU A 127 9.91 10.52 23.25
CA GLU A 127 9.25 11.79 22.92
C GLU A 127 7.77 11.80 23.36
N ILE A 128 7.03 10.71 23.12
CA ILE A 128 5.65 10.54 23.59
C ILE A 128 5.57 10.62 25.12
N LEU A 129 6.49 9.97 25.84
CA LEU A 129 6.55 10.03 27.30
C LEU A 129 6.79 11.45 27.81
N ASN A 130 7.68 12.19 27.15
CA ASN A 130 7.97 13.58 27.50
C ASN A 130 6.74 14.48 27.27
N LEU A 131 6.12 14.40 26.10
CA LEU A 131 4.91 15.18 25.77
C LEU A 131 3.77 14.85 26.75
N LYS A 132 3.55 13.58 27.06
CA LYS A 132 2.53 13.15 28.04
C LYS A 132 2.81 13.72 29.44
N THR A 133 4.07 13.86 29.82
CA THR A 133 4.45 14.45 31.11
C THR A 133 4.19 15.96 31.11
N LEU A 134 4.50 16.66 30.02
CA LEU A 134 4.23 18.09 29.87
C LEU A 134 2.73 18.39 29.99
N VAL A 135 1.89 17.65 29.27
CA VAL A 135 0.43 17.81 29.29
C VAL A 135 -0.12 17.62 30.72
N GLN A 136 0.38 16.63 31.45
CA GLN A 136 -0.02 16.41 32.85
C GLN A 136 0.41 17.55 33.79
N ILE A 137 1.60 18.13 33.59
CA ILE A 137 2.03 19.29 34.37
C ILE A 137 1.13 20.50 34.09
N GLU A 138 0.75 20.70 32.83
CA GLU A 138 -0.13 21.78 32.44
C GLU A 138 -1.55 21.63 33.01
N SER A 139 -2.10 20.40 33.00
CA SER A 139 -3.39 20.12 33.63
C SER A 139 -3.35 20.35 35.14
N LEU A 140 -2.32 19.84 35.83
CA LEU A 140 -2.12 20.06 37.27
C LEU A 140 -1.98 21.54 37.62
N LYS A 141 -1.28 22.32 36.79
CA LYS A 141 -1.14 23.76 36.96
C LYS A 141 -2.48 24.48 36.84
N SER A 142 -3.31 24.08 35.87
CA SER A 142 -4.65 24.62 35.68
C SER A 142 -5.57 24.30 36.87
N GLU A 143 -5.55 23.05 37.35
CA GLU A 143 -6.31 22.63 38.53
C GLU A 143 -5.87 23.39 39.79
N LEU A 144 -4.56 23.55 40.00
CA LEU A 144 -4.03 24.29 41.14
C LEU A 144 -4.41 25.77 41.09
N ALA A 145 -4.39 26.39 39.90
CA ALA A 145 -4.87 27.76 39.72
C ALA A 145 -6.36 27.89 40.06
N ASN A 146 -7.20 26.93 39.64
CA ASN A 146 -8.62 26.90 39.96
C ASN A 146 -8.86 26.73 41.47
N LEU A 147 -8.19 25.78 42.12
CA LEU A 147 -8.26 25.58 43.57
C LEU A 147 -7.81 26.82 44.36
N LYS A 148 -6.78 27.55 43.89
CA LYS A 148 -6.35 28.81 44.49
C LYS A 148 -7.42 29.90 44.39
N ILE A 149 -8.10 30.02 43.25
CA ILE A 149 -9.21 30.97 43.07
C ILE A 149 -10.37 30.62 44.02
N LEU A 150 -10.74 29.33 44.09
CA LEU A 150 -11.82 28.87 44.96
C LEU A 150 -11.52 29.09 46.45
N SER A 151 -10.28 28.87 46.89
CA SER A 151 -9.87 29.13 48.28
C SER A 151 -9.80 30.62 48.60
N SER A 152 -9.35 31.46 47.66
CA SER A 152 -9.35 32.92 47.82
C SER A 152 -10.76 33.52 47.85
N LYS A 153 -11.73 32.90 47.17
CA LYS A 153 -13.14 33.35 47.16
C LYS A 153 -13.91 32.96 48.43
N ARG A 154 -13.36 32.05 49.24
CA ARG A 154 -13.95 31.57 50.51
C ARG A 154 -13.47 32.36 51.73
N LYS A 155 -12.52 33.29 51.57
CA LYS A 155 -12.12 34.28 52.58
C LYS A 155 -12.85 35.59 52.34
#